data_AF-A0A9E3M2Q7-F1
#
_entry.id   AF-A0A9E3M2Q7-F1
#
_cell.length_a   1.000
_cell.length_b   1.000
_cell.length_c   1.000
_cell.angle_alpha   90.00
_cell.angle_beta   90.00
_cell.angle_gamma   90.00
#
_symmetry.space_group_name_H-M   'P 1'
#
loop_
_entity.id
_entity.type
_entity.pdbx_description
1 polymer ?
#
loop_
_entity_poly.entity_id
_entity_poly.type
_entity_poly.pdbx_seq_one_letter_code
_entity_poly.pdbx_strand_id
1 'polypeptide(L)'
;MILINNQGDIMQKLLFWILAVAIAASGLACRDSGGSHTDGSPDEHGHGGEAVAVTLWTDRTELFMEYPPLVAGQPVSLVVHLTALETFEPVRSGTLTVELTDGGKRYEVVSREPARTGIYLPEITVPAAGTYRLNLHIESEQVDDRIEVGEVQVYQSENLVPHADEAAANGEEVSFLKEQQWQIEFQTALPQIKSLNASVKARGEILPAFDKHARVPALAAGFVDPVLNAGAPQAGEWVEKGQTLVTITPSASSKAGFAGIRGEYLRAKAEYVRAERLLAREAVPERRLDEARLRFEVAGAAYRAVTGGEPSSSDGTGQLNFTIRSPLAGVVDRVGFELGEEVTPGQPLFTVTDPHRVRLEVMLPITLYGRVDSITDAVFSIESSGDKFVVSELNGKLLSVGQWVNRQSRTVPVVFEMDNPERRLKINMFAEVSLYTGQTVEALSIPDSAILDDNGQPIVYVQAGGESFVRREIETGVSDRGFTQVLDGIGPNDRVVTAGAYQVKLASLTSIVPSGHGHAH
;
A
#
# COMPACT_ATOMS: atom_id res chain seq x y z
N MET A 1 -41.01 7.40 -0.67
CA MET A 1 -41.65 6.70 -1.80
C MET A 1 -41.11 7.36 -3.06
N ILE A 2 -40.55 6.60 -4.00
CA ILE A 2 -39.76 6.98 -5.19
C ILE A 2 -38.23 7.03 -4.93
N LEU A 3 -37.54 5.96 -5.35
CA LEU A 3 -36.24 5.91 -6.06
C LEU A 3 -35.62 4.50 -5.93
N ILE A 4 -35.97 3.56 -6.82
CA ILE A 4 -35.16 2.35 -7.10
C ILE A 4 -35.36 1.95 -8.58
N ASN A 5 -34.26 1.52 -9.20
CA ASN A 5 -34.10 0.75 -10.45
C ASN A 5 -34.09 1.49 -11.79
N ASN A 6 -32.89 1.76 -12.30
CA ASN A 6 -32.62 1.71 -13.73
C ASN A 6 -31.17 1.26 -14.04
N GLN A 7 -30.87 -0.02 -13.82
CA GLN A 7 -29.58 -0.67 -14.15
C GLN A 7 -29.76 -1.92 -15.03
N GLY A 8 -30.91 -2.05 -15.72
CA GLY A 8 -31.23 -3.21 -16.57
C GLY A 8 -31.21 -2.96 -18.08
N ASP A 9 -31.18 -1.70 -18.53
CA ASP A 9 -31.51 -1.35 -19.93
C ASP A 9 -30.28 -1.00 -20.81
N ILE A 10 -29.06 -1.10 -20.24
CA ILE A 10 -27.81 -0.85 -20.96
C ILE A 10 -27.19 -2.15 -21.48
N MET A 11 -27.47 -3.28 -20.83
CA MET A 11 -26.89 -4.59 -21.17
C MET A 11 -27.63 -5.31 -22.31
N GLN A 12 -28.83 -4.85 -22.67
CA GLN A 12 -29.64 -5.46 -23.73
C GLN A 12 -29.46 -4.80 -25.11
N LYS A 13 -28.80 -3.63 -25.18
CA LYS A 13 -28.49 -2.91 -26.44
C LYS A 13 -27.10 -3.21 -27.01
N LEU A 14 -26.19 -3.82 -26.24
CA LEU A 14 -24.87 -4.21 -26.73
C LEU A 14 -24.85 -5.54 -27.50
N LEU A 15 -25.88 -6.37 -27.34
CA LEU A 15 -25.92 -7.73 -27.92
C LEU A 15 -26.51 -7.82 -29.34
N PHE A 16 -26.96 -6.70 -29.92
CA PHE A 16 -27.71 -6.68 -31.19
C PHE A 16 -26.91 -6.15 -32.41
N TRP A 17 -25.62 -5.84 -32.26
CA TRP A 17 -24.79 -5.31 -33.36
C TRP A 17 -23.79 -6.29 -33.98
N ILE A 18 -23.78 -7.57 -33.57
CA ILE A 18 -22.85 -8.61 -34.08
C ILE A 18 -23.47 -9.52 -35.18
N LEU A 19 -24.73 -9.30 -35.59
CA LEU A 19 -25.39 -10.24 -36.51
C LEU A 19 -26.12 -9.55 -37.66
N ALA A 20 -25.39 -9.08 -38.69
CA ALA A 20 -25.98 -8.79 -40.01
C ALA A 20 -24.97 -8.50 -41.14
N VAL A 21 -24.10 -9.43 -41.55
CA VAL A 21 -23.63 -9.51 -42.96
C VAL A 21 -23.30 -10.97 -43.30
N ALA A 22 -24.22 -11.66 -43.98
CA ALA A 22 -23.96 -12.69 -45.00
C ALA A 22 -25.29 -13.35 -45.39
N ILE A 23 -25.91 -12.85 -46.46
CA ILE A 23 -26.95 -13.57 -47.18
C ILE A 23 -26.34 -14.23 -48.40
N ALA A 24 -26.59 -15.53 -48.46
CA ALA A 24 -26.39 -16.53 -49.50
C ALA A 24 -26.46 -16.09 -50.97
N ALA A 25 -25.57 -16.69 -51.77
CA ALA A 25 -25.91 -17.23 -53.09
C ALA A 25 -25.22 -18.58 -53.29
N SER A 26 -26.02 -19.53 -53.77
CA SER A 26 -25.85 -20.99 -53.73
C SER A 26 -25.19 -21.57 -54.99
N GLY A 27 -24.62 -22.78 -54.92
CA GLY A 27 -24.45 -23.60 -56.13
C GLY A 27 -23.52 -24.82 -56.10
N LEU A 28 -24.07 -25.98 -55.67
CA LEU A 28 -23.81 -27.36 -56.12
C LEU A 28 -22.44 -28.07 -55.97
N ALA A 29 -22.41 -29.00 -55.00
CA ALA A 29 -22.04 -30.42 -55.04
C ALA A 29 -21.25 -31.01 -56.24
N CYS A 30 -20.12 -31.68 -55.98
CA CYS A 30 -20.01 -33.16 -55.85
C CYS A 30 -18.54 -33.66 -55.82
N ARG A 31 -18.28 -34.51 -54.82
CA ARG A 31 -17.64 -35.84 -54.89
C ARG A 31 -16.17 -35.98 -55.37
N ASP A 32 -15.40 -36.41 -54.37
CA ASP A 32 -14.12 -37.12 -54.33
C ASP A 32 -13.90 -38.21 -55.42
N SER A 33 -12.76 -38.15 -56.11
CA SER A 33 -12.00 -39.31 -56.61
C SER A 33 -10.63 -38.88 -57.18
N GLY A 34 -9.58 -39.61 -56.81
CA GLY A 34 -8.19 -39.31 -57.14
C GLY A 34 -7.80 -39.46 -58.61
N GLY A 35 -6.67 -38.85 -58.94
CA GLY A 35 -5.99 -38.99 -60.23
C GLY A 35 -4.63 -38.30 -60.19
N SER A 36 -3.57 -39.11 -60.27
CA SER A 36 -2.20 -38.68 -60.51
C SER A 36 -2.08 -37.99 -61.87
N HIS A 37 -1.59 -36.76 -61.91
CA HIS A 37 -1.00 -36.20 -63.12
C HIS A 37 0.17 -35.27 -62.76
N THR A 38 1.32 -35.65 -63.30
CA THR A 38 2.46 -34.79 -63.56
C THR A 38 2.08 -33.79 -64.66
N ASP A 39 2.26 -32.50 -64.42
CA ASP A 39 2.82 -31.60 -65.44
C ASP A 39 3.25 -30.28 -64.78
N GLY A 40 4.41 -29.81 -65.21
CA GLY A 40 5.05 -28.62 -64.68
C GLY A 40 4.34 -27.34 -65.10
N SER A 41 4.30 -26.38 -64.20
CA SER A 41 4.24 -24.95 -64.46
C SER A 41 5.13 -24.28 -63.41
N PRO A 42 5.93 -23.27 -63.76
CA PRO A 42 6.79 -22.59 -62.80
C PRO A 42 5.89 -21.74 -61.91
N ASP A 43 5.68 -22.18 -60.67
CA ASP A 43 5.11 -21.35 -59.64
C ASP A 43 6.12 -20.24 -59.30
N GLU A 44 6.01 -19.13 -60.02
CA GLU A 44 6.49 -17.81 -59.54
C GLU A 44 5.59 -17.40 -58.37
N HIS A 45 5.78 -18.04 -57.22
CA HIS A 45 5.36 -17.47 -55.95
C HIS A 45 6.44 -16.47 -55.51
N GLY A 46 6.20 -15.20 -55.84
CA GLY A 46 6.88 -14.08 -55.19
C GLY A 46 6.54 -14.10 -53.71
N HIS A 47 7.38 -14.78 -52.93
CA HIS A 47 7.33 -14.78 -51.48
C HIS A 47 8.03 -13.50 -51.01
N GLY A 48 7.24 -12.46 -50.75
CA GLY A 48 7.71 -11.24 -50.09
C GLY A 48 8.38 -11.60 -48.76
N GLY A 49 9.57 -11.07 -48.52
CA GLY A 49 10.34 -11.35 -47.32
C GLY A 49 9.62 -10.95 -46.03
N GLU A 50 10.01 -11.60 -44.93
CA GLU A 50 9.44 -11.38 -43.59
C GLU A 50 9.64 -9.93 -43.13
N ALA A 51 8.63 -9.37 -42.46
CA ALA A 51 8.68 -7.99 -41.97
C ALA A 51 9.77 -7.84 -40.90
N VAL A 52 10.58 -6.79 -41.02
CA VAL A 52 11.61 -6.44 -40.04
C VAL A 52 10.95 -5.67 -38.91
N ALA A 53 11.04 -6.20 -37.69
CA ALA A 53 10.60 -5.52 -36.47
C ALA A 53 11.81 -4.94 -35.72
N VAL A 54 11.70 -3.67 -35.31
CA VAL A 54 12.74 -2.96 -34.57
C VAL A 54 12.13 -2.33 -33.33
N THR A 55 12.74 -2.59 -32.18
CA THR A 55 12.35 -1.95 -30.91
C THR A 55 13.54 -1.25 -30.30
N LEU A 56 13.40 0.04 -29.99
CA LEU A 56 14.45 0.86 -29.40
C LEU A 56 13.88 1.77 -28.32
N TRP A 57 14.70 2.07 -27.31
CA TRP A 57 14.39 3.02 -26.27
C TRP A 57 15.46 4.11 -26.24
N THR A 58 15.01 5.35 -26.20
CA THR A 58 15.82 6.48 -25.73
C THR A 58 15.47 6.75 -24.26
N ASP A 59 15.95 7.86 -23.70
CA ASP A 59 15.50 8.32 -22.39
C ASP A 59 14.05 8.85 -22.40
N ARG A 60 13.45 9.05 -23.59
CA ARG A 60 12.17 9.77 -23.76
C ARG A 60 11.14 9.05 -24.61
N THR A 61 11.57 8.18 -25.52
CA THR A 61 10.69 7.53 -26.49
C THR A 61 10.99 6.05 -26.57
N GLU A 62 9.94 5.24 -26.60
CA GLU A 62 10.00 3.89 -27.13
C GLU A 62 9.52 3.90 -28.58
N LEU A 63 10.39 3.42 -29.46
CA LEU A 63 10.09 3.12 -30.86
C LEU A 63 9.79 1.64 -30.99
N PHE A 64 8.64 1.31 -31.55
CA PHE A 64 8.38 -0.02 -32.13
C PHE A 64 8.01 0.17 -33.60
N MET A 65 8.89 -0.25 -34.50
CA MET A 65 8.74 -0.04 -35.93
C MET A 65 8.79 -1.36 -36.68
N GLU A 66 7.86 -1.53 -37.60
CA GLU A 66 7.79 -2.69 -38.48
C GLU A 66 7.79 -2.23 -39.94
N TYR A 67 8.55 -2.91 -40.78
CA TYR A 67 8.61 -2.62 -42.20
C TYR A 67 9.04 -3.83 -43.01
N PRO A 68 8.49 -4.02 -44.23
CA PRO A 68 9.01 -5.05 -45.11
C PRO A 68 10.44 -4.70 -45.56
N PRO A 69 11.24 -5.70 -45.99
CA PRO A 69 12.58 -5.47 -46.53
C PRO A 69 12.57 -4.39 -47.62
N LEU A 70 13.47 -3.41 -47.50
CA LEU A 70 13.51 -2.27 -48.42
C LEU A 70 14.08 -2.69 -49.78
N VAL A 71 13.35 -2.44 -50.87
CA VAL A 71 13.79 -2.74 -52.25
C VAL A 71 13.94 -1.45 -53.05
N ALA A 72 15.03 -1.34 -53.80
CA ALA A 72 15.37 -0.14 -54.55
C ALA A 72 14.27 0.24 -55.55
N GLY A 73 13.76 1.47 -55.43
CA GLY A 73 12.72 2.04 -56.31
C GLY A 73 11.30 1.62 -55.99
N GLN A 74 11.06 0.76 -54.98
CA GLN A 74 9.73 0.43 -54.51
C GLN A 74 9.32 1.32 -53.31
N PRO A 75 8.09 1.83 -53.27
CA PRO A 75 7.56 2.51 -52.09
C PRO A 75 7.30 1.50 -50.97
N VAL A 76 7.77 1.83 -49.77
CA VAL A 76 7.56 1.03 -48.56
C VAL A 76 6.90 1.89 -47.50
N SER A 77 5.79 1.39 -46.94
CA SER A 77 5.16 1.98 -45.76
C SER A 77 5.81 1.40 -44.50
N LEU A 78 6.29 2.29 -43.62
CA LEU A 78 6.82 1.92 -42.31
C LEU A 78 5.67 2.03 -41.29
N VAL A 79 5.46 1.01 -40.47
CA VAL A 79 4.52 1.08 -39.35
C VAL A 79 5.30 1.50 -38.11
N VAL A 80 5.17 2.76 -37.72
CA VAL A 80 5.96 3.36 -36.63
C VAL A 80 5.07 3.65 -35.44
N HIS A 81 5.21 2.86 -34.37
CA HIS A 81 4.59 3.09 -33.07
C HIS A 81 5.54 3.90 -32.18
N LEU A 82 5.03 5.01 -31.63
CA LEU A 82 5.77 5.87 -30.71
C LEU A 82 5.04 5.98 -29.38
N THR A 83 5.75 5.63 -28.31
CA THR A 83 5.30 5.80 -26.92
C THR A 83 6.20 6.79 -26.21
N ALA A 84 5.61 7.80 -25.55
CA ALA A 84 6.35 8.74 -24.72
C ALA A 84 6.65 8.10 -23.35
N LEU A 85 7.92 7.96 -22.97
CA LEU A 85 8.33 7.22 -21.77
C LEU A 85 8.06 7.96 -20.45
N GLU A 86 7.80 9.27 -20.50
CA GLU A 86 7.42 10.02 -19.29
C GLU A 86 6.07 9.55 -18.74
N THR A 87 5.11 9.24 -19.63
CA THR A 87 3.75 8.83 -19.26
C THR A 87 3.39 7.42 -19.70
N PHE A 88 4.22 6.78 -20.52
CA PHE A 88 3.95 5.51 -21.22
C PHE A 88 2.71 5.56 -22.13
N GLU A 89 2.32 6.76 -22.57
CA GLU A 89 1.19 6.96 -23.46
C GLU A 89 1.63 7.06 -24.93
N PRO A 90 0.74 6.76 -25.89
CA PRO A 90 1.03 6.97 -27.30
C PRO A 90 1.27 8.45 -27.61
N VAL A 91 2.18 8.73 -28.55
CA VAL A 91 2.34 10.08 -29.10
C VAL A 91 1.13 10.40 -29.99
N ARG A 92 0.29 11.34 -29.54
CA ARG A 92 -1.05 11.62 -30.10
C ARG A 92 -1.03 12.64 -31.23
N SER A 93 0.02 13.43 -31.35
CA SER A 93 0.18 14.46 -32.36
C SER A 93 1.66 14.78 -32.59
N GLY A 94 1.97 15.57 -33.61
CA GLY A 94 3.33 16.00 -33.91
C GLY A 94 3.85 15.42 -35.22
N THR A 95 5.00 15.94 -35.64
CA THR A 95 5.61 15.62 -36.93
C THR A 95 6.71 14.58 -36.75
N LEU A 96 6.57 13.44 -37.42
CA LEU A 96 7.61 12.43 -37.55
C LEU A 96 8.38 12.64 -38.86
N THR A 97 9.68 12.84 -38.75
CA THR A 97 10.61 12.84 -39.89
C THR A 97 11.41 11.55 -39.89
N VAL A 98 11.40 10.82 -41.01
CA VAL A 98 12.22 9.62 -41.22
C VAL A 98 13.29 9.94 -42.26
N GLU A 99 14.55 9.69 -41.91
CA GLU A 99 15.71 9.98 -42.74
C GLU A 99 16.54 8.72 -42.98
N LEU A 100 16.87 8.43 -44.25
CA LEU A 100 17.88 7.46 -44.65
C LEU A 100 19.07 8.16 -45.30
N THR A 101 20.29 7.87 -44.81
CA THR A 101 21.53 8.49 -45.31
C THR A 101 22.59 7.47 -45.70
N ASP A 102 23.32 7.72 -46.80
CA ASP A 102 24.47 6.92 -47.24
C ASP A 102 25.52 7.84 -47.88
N GLY A 103 26.63 8.09 -47.18
CA GLY A 103 27.88 8.64 -47.74
C GLY A 103 27.81 9.95 -48.55
N GLY A 104 26.67 10.65 -48.56
CA GLY A 104 26.38 11.81 -49.40
C GLY A 104 24.95 11.84 -50.00
N LYS A 105 24.21 10.73 -49.97
CA LYS A 105 22.77 10.67 -50.32
C LYS A 105 21.91 10.78 -49.07
N ARG A 106 20.79 11.50 -49.17
CA ARG A 106 19.78 11.66 -48.11
C ARG A 106 18.39 11.50 -48.72
N TYR A 107 17.59 10.62 -48.13
CA TYR A 107 16.18 10.42 -48.45
C TYR A 107 15.37 10.69 -47.19
N GLU A 108 14.35 11.52 -47.31
CA GLU A 108 13.58 12.01 -46.16
C GLU A 108 12.09 11.98 -46.48
N VAL A 109 11.30 11.49 -45.52
CA VAL A 109 9.85 11.55 -45.54
C VAL A 109 9.35 12.17 -44.23
N VAL A 110 8.37 13.06 -44.35
CA VAL A 110 7.78 13.77 -43.22
C VAL A 110 6.31 13.39 -43.11
N SER A 111 5.94 12.79 -41.99
CA SER A 111 4.55 12.55 -41.60
C SER A 111 4.13 13.58 -40.56
N ARG A 112 3.23 14.49 -40.93
CA ARG A 112 2.86 15.65 -40.11
C ARG A 112 1.96 15.31 -38.92
N GLU A 113 1.28 14.18 -38.98
CA GLU A 113 0.37 13.70 -37.95
C GLU A 113 0.31 12.16 -37.96
N PRO A 114 -0.03 11.54 -36.84
CA PRO A 114 -0.18 10.09 -36.78
C PRO A 114 -1.46 9.66 -37.51
N ALA A 115 -1.41 8.52 -38.21
CA ALA A 115 -2.56 7.94 -38.91
C ALA A 115 -3.61 7.39 -37.93
N ARG A 116 -3.14 6.86 -36.79
CA ARG A 116 -3.93 6.44 -35.62
C ARG A 116 -3.14 6.85 -34.39
N THR A 117 -3.80 7.04 -33.25
CA THR A 117 -3.12 7.41 -32.00
C THR A 117 -1.84 6.60 -31.76
N GLY A 118 -0.67 7.26 -31.72
CA GLY A 118 0.64 6.61 -31.53
C GLY A 118 1.27 5.98 -32.78
N ILE A 119 0.56 5.88 -33.90
CA ILE A 119 0.96 5.13 -35.11
C ILE A 119 1.12 6.07 -36.30
N TYR A 120 2.34 6.13 -36.84
CA TYR A 120 2.67 6.84 -38.06
C TYR A 120 2.90 5.84 -39.20
N LEU A 121 2.48 6.21 -40.41
CA LEU A 121 2.61 5.39 -41.63
C LEU A 121 3.39 6.13 -42.74
N PRO A 122 4.64 6.58 -42.50
CA PRO A 122 5.42 7.25 -43.54
C PRO A 122 5.76 6.27 -44.68
N GLU A 123 5.59 6.74 -45.91
CA GLU A 123 5.94 5.98 -47.12
C GLU A 123 7.25 6.51 -47.70
N ILE A 124 8.25 5.65 -47.83
CA ILE A 124 9.57 6.01 -48.35
C ILE A 124 9.93 5.19 -49.58
N THR A 125 10.53 5.84 -50.58
CA THR A 125 11.08 5.18 -51.77
C THR A 125 12.56 5.50 -51.86
N VAL A 126 13.41 4.47 -51.83
CA VAL A 126 14.87 4.62 -51.94
C VAL A 126 15.32 4.16 -53.33
N PRO A 127 15.78 5.04 -54.24
CA PRO A 127 16.05 4.67 -55.63
C PRO A 127 17.23 3.71 -55.85
N ALA A 128 18.16 3.60 -54.90
CA ALA A 128 19.41 2.86 -55.08
C ALA A 128 19.64 1.86 -53.96
N ALA A 129 20.00 0.63 -54.31
CA ALA A 129 20.44 -0.38 -53.36
C ALA A 129 21.72 0.05 -52.64
N GLY A 130 21.87 -0.36 -51.39
CA GLY A 130 22.98 0.03 -50.53
C GLY A 130 22.65 -0.10 -49.05
N THR A 131 23.63 0.21 -48.20
CA THR A 131 23.44 0.26 -46.75
C THR A 131 23.25 1.72 -46.35
N TYR A 132 22.16 2.00 -45.65
CA TYR A 132 21.77 3.36 -45.24
C TYR A 132 21.65 3.44 -43.74
N ARG A 133 21.96 4.59 -43.13
CA ARG A 133 21.61 4.85 -41.73
C ARG A 133 20.21 5.42 -41.65
N LEU A 134 19.36 4.76 -40.87
CA LEU A 134 17.98 5.16 -40.58
C LEU A 134 17.92 5.94 -39.27
N ASN A 135 17.39 7.15 -39.34
CA ASN A 135 17.15 8.01 -38.19
C ASN A 135 15.71 8.52 -38.21
N LEU A 136 15.09 8.63 -37.05
CA LEU A 136 13.77 9.23 -36.88
C LEU A 136 13.89 10.48 -36.00
N HIS A 137 13.10 11.50 -36.29
CA HIS A 137 12.93 12.67 -35.43
C HIS A 137 11.43 12.93 -35.24
N ILE A 138 10.95 12.78 -34.01
CA ILE A 138 9.58 13.14 -33.62
C ILE A 138 9.59 14.50 -32.95
N GLU A 139 8.81 15.46 -33.45
CA GLU A 139 8.57 16.77 -32.83
C GLU A 139 7.09 16.90 -32.44
N SER A 140 6.81 16.93 -31.14
CA SER A 140 5.45 17.07 -30.59
C SER A 140 5.46 17.82 -29.27
N GLU A 141 4.29 18.17 -28.75
CA GLU A 141 4.17 18.70 -27.38
C GLU A 141 4.48 17.65 -26.31
N GLN A 142 4.28 16.36 -26.61
CA GLN A 142 4.55 15.25 -25.68
C GLN A 142 6.04 14.89 -25.61
N VAL A 143 6.72 14.95 -26.75
CA VAL A 143 8.12 14.54 -26.91
C VAL A 143 8.74 15.16 -28.16
N ASP A 144 10.00 15.60 -28.05
CA ASP A 144 10.83 16.08 -29.17
C ASP A 144 12.12 15.28 -29.23
N ASP A 145 12.18 14.17 -29.95
CA ASP A 145 13.26 13.18 -29.82
C ASP A 145 13.84 12.65 -31.12
N ARG A 146 15.15 12.36 -31.08
CA ARG A 146 15.91 11.80 -32.20
C ARG A 146 16.32 10.38 -31.89
N ILE A 147 15.93 9.47 -32.76
CA ILE A 147 16.09 8.03 -32.57
C ILE A 147 17.00 7.52 -33.68
N GLU A 148 18.20 7.09 -33.30
CA GLU A 148 19.17 6.48 -34.21
C GLU A 148 18.87 4.98 -34.32
N VAL A 149 18.26 4.56 -35.43
CA VAL A 149 17.87 3.16 -35.61
C VAL A 149 19.06 2.27 -35.98
N GLY A 150 20.03 2.86 -36.69
CA GLY A 150 21.23 2.18 -37.15
C GLY A 150 21.23 1.92 -38.65
N GLU A 151 21.98 0.92 -39.09
CA GLU A 151 22.16 0.61 -40.51
C GLU A 151 21.07 -0.34 -41.02
N VAL A 152 20.43 0.02 -42.13
CA VAL A 152 19.40 -0.76 -42.82
C VAL A 152 19.84 -1.05 -44.25
N GLN A 153 19.54 -2.26 -44.72
CA GLN A 153 19.90 -2.72 -46.06
C GLN A 153 18.75 -2.45 -47.04
N VAL A 154 19.06 -1.79 -48.15
CA VAL A 154 18.17 -1.68 -49.31
C VAL A 154 18.66 -2.64 -50.38
N TYR A 155 17.82 -3.61 -50.73
CA TYR A 155 18.10 -4.67 -51.69
C TYR A 155 17.85 -4.19 -53.13
N GLN A 156 18.56 -4.77 -54.08
CA GLN A 156 18.38 -4.45 -55.50
C GLN A 156 17.09 -5.06 -56.06
N SER A 157 16.64 -6.19 -55.53
CA SER A 157 15.40 -6.87 -55.88
C SER A 157 14.94 -7.75 -54.72
N GLU A 158 13.66 -8.13 -54.73
CA GLU A 158 13.04 -9.01 -53.71
C GLU A 158 13.76 -10.35 -53.57
N ASN A 159 14.28 -10.92 -54.67
CA ASN A 159 14.99 -12.22 -54.66
C ASN A 159 16.32 -12.22 -53.89
N LEU A 160 16.84 -11.04 -53.53
CA LEU A 160 18.08 -10.90 -52.76
C LEU A 160 17.82 -10.70 -51.27
N VAL A 161 16.56 -10.63 -50.85
CA VAL A 161 16.18 -10.59 -49.45
C VAL A 161 16.46 -11.96 -48.83
N PRO A 162 17.29 -12.05 -47.78
CA PRO A 162 17.52 -13.31 -47.08
C PRO A 162 16.21 -13.86 -46.53
N HIS A 163 15.94 -15.14 -46.78
CA HIS A 163 14.92 -15.86 -46.02
C HIS A 163 15.51 -16.20 -44.66
N ALA A 164 14.90 -15.71 -43.58
CA ALA A 164 15.31 -16.09 -42.24
C ALA A 164 14.95 -17.56 -42.00
N ASP A 165 15.91 -18.37 -41.54
CA ASP A 165 15.60 -19.64 -40.90
C ASP A 165 14.98 -19.31 -39.54
N GLU A 166 13.82 -19.87 -39.23
CA GLU A 166 13.14 -19.74 -37.93
C GLU A 166 14.12 -20.12 -36.79
N ALA A 167 14.76 -19.12 -36.19
CA ALA A 167 15.53 -19.31 -34.99
C ALA A 167 14.53 -19.54 -33.86
N ALA A 168 14.39 -20.80 -33.44
CA ALA A 168 13.54 -21.21 -32.33
C ALA A 168 13.75 -20.30 -31.11
N ALA A 169 12.81 -19.39 -30.88
CA ALA A 169 12.74 -18.58 -29.69
C ALA A 169 12.51 -19.53 -28.50
N ASN A 170 13.54 -19.76 -27.69
CA ASN A 170 13.42 -20.52 -26.46
C ASN A 170 12.77 -19.64 -25.39
N GLY A 171 11.45 -19.71 -25.32
CA GLY A 171 10.60 -19.10 -24.28
C GLY A 171 9.15 -19.05 -24.74
N GLU A 172 8.19 -19.15 -23.82
CA GLU A 172 6.79 -18.83 -24.13
C GLU A 172 6.70 -17.32 -24.38
N GLU A 173 6.84 -16.94 -25.66
CA GLU A 173 6.70 -15.57 -26.12
C GLU A 173 5.23 -15.16 -26.11
N VAL A 174 4.97 -14.02 -25.47
CA VAL A 174 3.64 -13.46 -25.28
C VAL A 174 3.55 -12.21 -26.13
N SER A 175 2.70 -12.25 -27.15
CA SER A 175 2.34 -11.06 -27.92
C SER A 175 1.32 -10.22 -27.13
N PHE A 176 1.63 -8.94 -26.94
CA PHE A 176 0.74 -7.95 -26.32
C PHE A 176 0.89 -6.61 -27.06
N LEU A 177 -0.09 -6.25 -27.86
CA LEU A 177 0.02 -5.20 -28.88
C LEU A 177 0.14 -3.80 -28.26
N LYS A 178 0.76 -2.84 -28.97
CA LYS A 178 0.89 -1.45 -28.51
C LYS A 178 -0.46 -0.82 -28.25
N GLU A 179 -1.44 -1.03 -29.12
CA GLU A 179 -2.78 -0.50 -28.89
C GLU A 179 -3.44 -1.10 -27.64
N GLN A 180 -3.13 -2.35 -27.27
CA GLN A 180 -3.60 -2.97 -26.01
C GLN A 180 -2.88 -2.37 -24.80
N GLN A 181 -1.55 -2.21 -24.88
CA GLN A 181 -0.73 -1.56 -23.85
C GLN A 181 -1.26 -0.17 -23.53
N TRP A 182 -1.57 0.63 -24.55
CA TRP A 182 -2.07 2.01 -24.39
C TRP A 182 -3.50 2.13 -23.84
N GLN A 183 -4.27 1.03 -23.72
CA GLN A 183 -5.60 1.06 -23.09
C GLN A 183 -5.55 0.90 -21.56
N ILE A 184 -4.39 0.60 -20.98
CA ILE A 184 -4.23 0.34 -19.55
C ILE A 184 -3.08 1.17 -18.97
N GLU A 185 -2.95 1.17 -17.65
CA GLU A 185 -1.74 1.66 -17.00
C GLU A 185 -0.62 0.64 -17.22
N PHE A 186 0.14 0.83 -18.31
CA PHE A 186 1.25 -0.02 -18.71
C PHE A 186 2.57 0.71 -18.54
N GLN A 187 3.55 0.10 -17.89
CA GLN A 187 4.88 0.69 -17.73
C GLN A 187 5.94 -0.40 -17.75
N THR A 188 7.12 -0.04 -18.26
CA THR A 188 8.30 -0.90 -18.20
C THR A 188 9.51 -0.13 -17.70
N ALA A 189 10.40 -0.80 -16.96
CA ALA A 189 11.61 -0.18 -16.44
C ALA A 189 12.79 -1.13 -16.51
N LEU A 190 13.99 -0.56 -16.55
CA LEU A 190 15.21 -1.33 -16.32
C LEU A 190 15.37 -1.61 -14.82
N PRO A 191 15.87 -2.80 -14.45
CA PRO A 191 16.31 -3.08 -13.09
C PRO A 191 17.36 -2.07 -12.63
N GLN A 192 17.30 -1.69 -11.37
CA GLN A 192 18.16 -0.65 -10.79
C GLN A 192 19.00 -1.24 -9.65
N ILE A 193 20.27 -0.82 -9.57
CA ILE A 193 21.07 -1.08 -8.37
C ILE A 193 20.54 -0.18 -7.26
N LYS A 194 19.99 -0.78 -6.20
CA LYS A 194 19.53 -0.08 -5.01
C LYS A 194 20.17 -0.62 -3.75
N SER A 195 20.30 0.28 -2.78
CA SER A 195 20.68 -0.04 -1.41
C SER A 195 19.42 -0.47 -0.64
N LEU A 196 19.31 -1.77 -0.34
CA LEU A 196 18.15 -2.39 0.31
C LEU A 196 18.50 -2.80 1.73
N ASN A 197 17.65 -2.46 2.69
CA ASN A 197 17.82 -2.88 4.08
C ASN A 197 17.19 -4.26 4.31
N ALA A 198 18.02 -5.21 4.72
CA ALA A 198 17.59 -6.54 5.09
C ALA A 198 16.54 -6.45 6.19
N SER A 199 15.36 -7.02 5.93
CA SER A 199 14.24 -6.98 6.84
C SER A 199 13.75 -8.38 7.19
N VAL A 200 13.04 -8.48 8.30
CA VAL A 200 12.31 -9.67 8.72
C VAL A 200 10.83 -9.34 8.77
N LYS A 201 10.03 -10.13 8.06
CA LYS A 201 8.57 -10.00 8.07
C LYS A 201 8.00 -10.59 9.36
N ALA A 202 7.10 -9.84 9.99
CA ALA A 202 6.36 -10.22 11.18
C ALA A 202 4.98 -9.53 11.20
N ARG A 203 4.13 -9.94 12.13
CA ARG A 203 2.84 -9.28 12.39
C ARG A 203 2.97 -8.38 13.60
N GLY A 204 2.24 -7.27 13.62
CA GLY A 204 2.16 -6.40 14.78
C GLY A 204 0.74 -5.92 15.05
N GLU A 205 0.58 -5.29 16.21
CA GLU A 205 -0.65 -4.66 16.65
C GLU A 205 -0.37 -3.25 17.18
N ILE A 206 -1.24 -2.31 16.87
CA ILE A 206 -1.19 -0.94 17.41
C ILE A 206 -1.83 -0.93 18.80
N LEU A 207 -1.03 -0.61 19.81
CA LEU A 207 -1.45 -0.50 21.21
C LEU A 207 -1.40 0.95 21.66
N PRO A 208 -2.14 1.35 22.71
CA PRO A 208 -1.92 2.66 23.29
C PRO A 208 -0.52 2.76 23.91
N ALA A 209 0.04 3.97 23.88
CA ALA A 209 1.21 4.29 24.71
C ALA A 209 0.87 4.11 26.19
N PHE A 210 1.86 3.69 26.99
CA PHE A 210 1.63 3.21 28.36
C PHE A 210 1.03 4.28 29.27
N ASP A 211 1.49 5.52 29.17
CA ASP A 211 1.03 6.68 29.94
C ASP A 211 -0.17 7.41 29.29
N LYS A 212 -0.66 6.88 28.16
CA LYS A 212 -1.74 7.45 27.35
C LYS A 212 -3.03 6.66 27.40
N HIS A 213 -3.13 5.69 28.30
CA HIS A 213 -4.34 4.88 28.51
C HIS A 213 -4.64 4.75 29.99
N ALA A 214 -5.84 5.17 30.41
CA ALA A 214 -6.26 5.11 31.80
C ALA A 214 -7.62 4.44 31.95
N ARG A 215 -7.68 3.48 32.87
CA ARG A 215 -8.94 2.94 33.38
C ARG A 215 -9.30 3.70 34.65
N VAL A 216 -10.51 4.23 34.69
CA VAL A 216 -11.01 5.05 35.80
C VAL A 216 -12.06 4.25 36.57
N PRO A 217 -11.69 3.67 37.73
CA PRO A 217 -12.61 2.86 38.52
C PRO A 217 -13.46 3.72 39.47
N ALA A 218 -14.58 3.14 39.94
CA ALA A 218 -15.31 3.67 41.07
C ALA A 218 -14.45 3.60 42.34
N LEU A 219 -14.42 4.70 43.11
CA LEU A 219 -13.66 4.77 44.37
C LEU A 219 -14.48 4.29 45.58
N ALA A 220 -15.80 4.36 45.50
CA ALA A 220 -16.72 4.00 46.57
C ALA A 220 -18.01 3.39 45.98
N ALA A 221 -18.73 2.60 46.79
CA ALA A 221 -20.02 2.07 46.39
C ALA A 221 -21.11 3.16 46.39
N GLY A 222 -21.94 3.20 45.35
CA GLY A 222 -23.04 4.16 45.26
C GLY A 222 -23.77 4.14 43.92
N PHE A 223 -24.76 5.01 43.77
CA PHE A 223 -25.61 5.12 42.60
C PHE A 223 -25.14 6.24 41.67
N VAL A 224 -25.19 5.97 40.36
CA VAL A 224 -24.98 6.99 39.33
C VAL A 224 -26.30 7.71 39.08
N ASP A 225 -26.57 8.79 39.81
CA ASP A 225 -27.83 9.53 39.69
C ASP A 225 -28.01 10.11 38.27
N PRO A 226 -29.13 9.82 37.57
CA PRO A 226 -29.34 10.30 36.19
C PRO A 226 -29.35 11.82 36.04
N VAL A 227 -29.81 12.57 37.05
CA VAL A 227 -29.91 14.03 37.00
C VAL A 227 -28.53 14.65 37.18
N LEU A 228 -27.75 14.16 38.15
CA LEU A 228 -26.38 14.66 38.38
C LEU A 228 -25.42 14.32 37.24
N ASN A 229 -25.73 13.28 36.46
CA ASN A 229 -24.85 12.75 35.42
C ASN A 229 -25.42 12.86 34.00
N ALA A 230 -26.43 13.71 33.79
CA ALA A 230 -27.04 13.91 32.47
C ALA A 230 -26.03 14.38 31.39
N GLY A 231 -24.94 15.05 31.81
CA GLY A 231 -23.83 15.49 30.95
C GLY A 231 -22.55 14.66 31.10
N ALA A 232 -22.64 13.44 31.61
CA ALA A 232 -21.48 12.55 31.68
C ALA A 232 -20.97 12.25 30.24
N PRO A 233 -19.66 12.30 29.99
CA PRO A 233 -19.12 12.08 28.66
C PRO A 233 -19.47 10.69 28.10
N GLN A 234 -19.74 10.63 26.80
CA GLN A 234 -20.04 9.37 26.11
C GLN A 234 -18.82 8.78 25.40
N ALA A 235 -18.91 7.49 25.02
CA ALA A 235 -17.87 6.86 24.22
C ALA A 235 -17.69 7.62 22.89
N GLY A 236 -16.43 7.90 22.54
CA GLY A 236 -16.05 8.70 21.38
C GLY A 236 -15.87 10.20 21.66
N GLU A 237 -16.33 10.70 22.81
CA GLU A 237 -16.13 12.11 23.17
C GLU A 237 -14.72 12.39 23.69
N TRP A 238 -14.24 13.61 23.45
CA TRP A 238 -12.97 14.10 23.98
C TRP A 238 -13.18 14.68 25.39
N VAL A 239 -12.25 14.38 26.30
CA VAL A 239 -12.21 14.93 27.66
C VAL A 239 -10.85 15.50 27.98
N GLU A 240 -10.83 16.56 28.78
CA GLU A 240 -9.61 17.19 29.28
C GLU A 240 -9.13 16.56 30.60
N LYS A 241 -7.83 16.67 30.89
CA LYS A 241 -7.30 16.26 32.19
C LYS A 241 -7.95 17.06 33.32
N GLY A 242 -8.51 16.38 34.31
CA GLY A 242 -9.23 16.98 35.44
C GLY A 242 -10.72 17.28 35.16
N GLN A 243 -11.20 17.08 33.94
CA GLN A 243 -12.62 17.19 33.62
C GLN A 243 -13.42 16.17 34.44
N THR A 244 -14.59 16.59 34.94
CA THR A 244 -15.52 15.70 35.64
C THR A 244 -16.08 14.67 34.66
N LEU A 245 -15.97 13.39 35.00
CA LEU A 245 -16.52 12.28 34.20
C LEU A 245 -17.87 11.81 34.76
N VAL A 246 -17.93 11.58 36.08
CA VAL A 246 -19.14 11.09 36.75
C VAL A 246 -19.13 11.51 38.22
N THR A 247 -20.32 11.67 38.77
CA THR A 247 -20.56 11.92 40.19
C THR A 247 -21.38 10.78 40.78
N ILE A 248 -20.80 10.08 41.76
CA ILE A 248 -21.43 8.95 42.44
C ILE A 248 -22.10 9.43 43.72
N THR A 249 -23.38 9.13 43.86
CA THR A 249 -24.11 9.29 45.14
C THR A 249 -23.87 8.05 45.99
N PRO A 250 -23.16 8.12 47.13
CA PRO A 250 -22.80 6.95 47.91
C PRO A 250 -24.04 6.22 48.43
N SER A 251 -23.94 4.89 48.49
CA SER A 251 -24.97 4.02 49.04
C SER A 251 -25.17 4.28 50.55
N ALA A 252 -26.25 3.76 51.13
CA ALA A 252 -26.51 3.94 52.57
C ALA A 252 -25.38 3.38 53.45
N SER A 253 -24.79 2.25 53.06
CA SER A 253 -23.65 1.65 53.76
C SER A 253 -22.38 2.50 53.63
N SER A 254 -22.08 3.02 52.42
CA SER A 254 -20.98 3.96 52.21
C SER A 254 -21.17 5.27 53.01
N LYS A 255 -22.40 5.81 53.03
CA LYS A 255 -22.76 7.00 53.82
C LYS A 255 -22.56 6.75 55.32
N ALA A 256 -22.98 5.60 55.84
CA ALA A 256 -22.81 5.24 57.24
C ALA A 256 -21.33 5.08 57.62
N GLY A 257 -20.54 4.42 56.76
CA GLY A 257 -19.09 4.28 56.95
C GLY A 257 -18.39 5.64 57.01
N PHE A 258 -18.70 6.54 56.06
CA PHE A 258 -18.16 7.90 56.07
C PHE A 258 -18.61 8.69 57.30
N ALA A 259 -19.89 8.63 57.67
CA ALA A 259 -20.43 9.33 58.83
C ALA A 259 -19.73 8.88 60.12
N GLY A 260 -19.41 7.59 60.25
CA GLY A 260 -18.62 7.05 61.36
C GLY A 260 -17.20 7.64 61.41
N ILE A 261 -16.47 7.63 60.28
CA ILE A 261 -15.10 8.16 60.20
C ILE A 261 -15.09 9.68 60.48
N ARG A 262 -16.04 10.43 59.91
CA ARG A 262 -16.21 11.86 60.18
C ARG A 262 -16.52 12.11 61.65
N GLY A 263 -17.42 11.33 62.24
CA GLY A 263 -17.80 11.44 63.65
C GLY A 263 -16.61 11.23 64.58
N GLU A 264 -15.79 10.21 64.33
CA GLU A 264 -14.57 9.96 65.13
C GLU A 264 -13.55 11.09 64.97
N TYR A 265 -13.33 11.58 63.76
CA TYR A 265 -12.45 12.73 63.52
C TYR A 265 -12.91 13.98 64.27
N LEU A 266 -14.19 14.35 64.16
CA LEU A 266 -14.74 15.52 64.84
C LEU A 266 -14.67 15.38 66.36
N ARG A 267 -14.91 14.17 66.88
CA ARG A 267 -14.80 13.89 68.32
C ARG A 267 -13.36 13.99 68.79
N ALA A 268 -12.41 13.37 68.09
CA ALA A 268 -10.99 13.42 68.43
C ALA A 268 -10.45 14.86 68.37
N LYS A 269 -10.89 15.65 67.37
CA LYS A 269 -10.58 17.08 67.26
C LYS A 269 -11.09 17.88 68.45
N ALA A 270 -12.35 17.68 68.84
CA ALA A 270 -12.95 18.37 69.97
C ALA A 270 -12.25 18.04 71.29
N GLU A 271 -11.87 16.78 71.50
CA GLU A 271 -11.13 16.36 72.70
C GLU A 271 -9.70 16.90 72.72
N TYR A 272 -8.99 16.92 71.59
CA TYR A 272 -7.66 17.54 71.49
C TYR A 272 -7.72 19.04 71.86
N VAL A 273 -8.63 19.80 71.24
CA VAL A 273 -8.82 21.24 71.53
C VAL A 273 -9.23 21.46 72.99
N ARG A 274 -10.02 20.55 73.58
CA ARG A 274 -10.40 20.63 75.00
C ARG A 274 -9.20 20.37 75.90
N ALA A 275 -8.42 19.32 75.62
CA ALA A 275 -7.22 18.97 76.39
C ALA A 275 -6.19 20.09 76.36
N GLU A 276 -6.00 20.74 75.21
CA GLU A 276 -5.10 21.89 75.02
C GLU A 276 -5.51 23.07 75.93
N ARG A 277 -6.81 23.41 75.94
CA ARG A 277 -7.35 24.48 76.80
C ARG A 277 -7.26 24.18 78.29
N LEU A 278 -7.42 22.90 78.68
CA LEU A 278 -7.33 22.50 80.09
C LEU A 278 -5.87 22.45 80.56
N LEU A 279 -4.93 22.01 79.72
CA LEU A 279 -3.50 22.03 80.04
C LEU A 279 -3.00 23.45 80.22
N ALA A 280 -3.44 24.39 79.38
CA ALA A 280 -3.14 25.82 79.52
C ALA A 280 -3.66 26.43 80.84
N ARG A 281 -4.55 25.74 81.54
CA ARG A 281 -5.07 26.10 82.87
C ARG A 281 -4.58 25.15 83.97
N GLU A 282 -3.56 24.34 83.69
CA GLU A 282 -2.98 23.32 84.57
C GLU A 282 -4.01 22.29 85.11
N ALA A 283 -5.15 22.14 84.43
CA ALA A 283 -6.28 21.34 84.88
C ALA A 283 -6.21 19.86 84.42
N VAL A 284 -5.24 19.50 83.57
CA VAL A 284 -4.96 18.12 83.14
C VAL A 284 -3.45 17.91 82.98
N PRO A 285 -2.93 16.68 83.14
CA PRO A 285 -1.51 16.37 82.86
C PRO A 285 -1.18 16.44 81.37
N GLU A 286 0.07 16.78 81.02
CA GLU A 286 0.58 16.85 79.63
C GLU A 286 0.31 15.58 78.82
N ARG A 287 0.51 14.41 79.45
CA ARG A 287 0.21 13.09 78.86
C ARG A 287 -1.20 13.02 78.24
N ARG A 288 -2.19 13.69 78.84
CA ARG A 288 -3.57 13.67 78.35
C ARG A 288 -3.74 14.49 77.07
N LEU A 289 -2.95 15.55 76.89
CA LEU A 289 -2.88 16.27 75.63
C LEU A 289 -2.23 15.41 74.54
N ASP A 290 -1.12 14.74 74.86
CA ASP A 290 -0.40 13.88 73.90
C ASP A 290 -1.29 12.72 73.41
N GLU A 291 -2.00 12.06 74.31
CA GLU A 291 -2.97 11.00 73.95
C GLU A 291 -4.10 11.53 73.06
N ALA A 292 -4.63 12.72 73.36
CA ALA A 292 -5.66 13.35 72.55
C ALA A 292 -5.14 13.80 71.16
N ARG A 293 -3.89 14.28 71.10
CA ARG A 293 -3.20 14.66 69.87
C ARG A 293 -3.01 13.47 68.95
N LEU A 294 -2.43 12.38 69.46
CA LEU A 294 -2.23 11.16 68.69
C LEU A 294 -3.55 10.63 68.13
N ARG A 295 -4.61 10.63 68.94
CA ARG A 295 -5.94 10.19 68.49
C ARG A 295 -6.50 11.10 67.40
N PHE A 296 -6.32 12.41 67.51
CA PHE A 296 -6.72 13.37 66.49
C PHE A 296 -5.94 13.17 65.18
N GLU A 297 -4.63 12.94 65.26
CA GLU A 297 -3.77 12.68 64.09
C GLU A 297 -4.18 11.38 63.37
N VAL A 298 -4.43 10.29 64.12
CA VAL A 298 -4.90 9.00 63.57
C VAL A 298 -6.28 9.13 62.94
N ALA A 299 -7.23 9.76 63.61
CA ALA A 299 -8.57 9.97 63.07
C ALA A 299 -8.55 10.90 61.85
N GLY A 300 -7.66 11.90 61.83
CA GLY A 300 -7.43 12.77 60.68
C GLY A 300 -6.83 12.03 59.48
N ALA A 301 -5.90 11.11 59.71
CA ALA A 301 -5.37 10.24 58.66
C ALA A 301 -6.45 9.34 58.06
N ALA A 302 -7.30 8.73 58.90
CA ALA A 302 -8.42 7.91 58.45
C ALA A 302 -9.45 8.70 57.64
N TYR A 303 -9.74 9.95 58.04
CA TYR A 303 -10.65 10.81 57.30
C TYR A 303 -10.08 11.22 55.93
N ARG A 304 -8.82 11.66 55.87
CA ARG A 304 -8.14 12.00 54.60
C ARG A 304 -8.07 10.83 53.63
N ALA A 305 -7.92 9.60 54.14
CA ALA A 305 -7.87 8.39 53.32
C ALA A 305 -9.18 8.15 52.54
N VAL A 306 -10.32 8.65 53.05
CA VAL A 306 -11.63 8.49 52.40
C VAL A 306 -12.04 9.72 51.59
N THR A 307 -11.58 10.92 51.95
CA THR A 307 -11.91 12.16 51.22
C THR A 307 -10.91 12.53 50.13
N GLY A 308 -9.69 11.99 50.15
CA GLY A 308 -8.63 12.38 49.22
C GLY A 308 -8.08 13.80 49.43
N GLY A 309 -8.38 14.45 50.56
CA GLY A 309 -7.98 15.83 50.86
C GLY A 309 -8.18 16.25 52.32
N GLU A 310 -7.68 17.44 52.68
CA GLU A 310 -7.78 18.01 54.04
C GLU A 310 -9.24 18.25 54.47
N PRO A 311 -9.58 18.08 55.76
CA PRO A 311 -10.92 18.34 56.28
C PRO A 311 -11.28 19.83 56.20
N SER A 312 -12.05 20.23 55.18
CA SER A 312 -12.57 21.59 55.03
C SER A 312 -13.77 21.87 55.94
N SER A 313 -13.85 23.08 56.47
CA SER A 313 -14.93 23.54 57.36
C SER A 313 -16.25 23.90 56.65
N SER A 314 -16.30 23.80 55.32
CA SER A 314 -17.41 24.28 54.49
C SER A 314 -18.34 23.19 53.92
N ASP A 315 -18.29 21.94 54.42
CA ASP A 315 -19.24 20.89 54.03
C ASP A 315 -20.61 21.09 54.69
N GLY A 316 -21.22 22.25 54.42
CA GLY A 316 -22.63 22.51 54.66
C GLY A 316 -23.46 21.77 53.62
N THR A 317 -24.47 21.03 54.10
CA THR A 317 -25.49 20.28 53.36
C THR A 317 -25.26 18.79 53.06
N GLY A 318 -24.53 18.02 53.87
CA GLY A 318 -24.88 16.60 54.17
C GLY A 318 -25.02 15.55 53.05
N GLN A 319 -24.83 15.90 51.78
CA GLN A 319 -24.92 15.01 50.63
C GLN A 319 -23.52 14.84 50.06
N LEU A 320 -22.85 13.80 50.55
CA LEU A 320 -21.53 13.41 50.06
C LEU A 320 -21.72 12.87 48.67
N ASN A 321 -21.07 13.45 47.68
CA ASN A 321 -21.02 12.94 46.33
C ASN A 321 -19.55 12.75 45.95
N PHE A 322 -19.20 11.62 45.35
CA PHE A 322 -17.85 11.37 44.88
C PHE A 322 -17.74 11.75 43.40
N THR A 323 -17.11 12.88 43.12
CA THR A 323 -16.82 13.30 41.74
C THR A 323 -15.52 12.67 41.26
N ILE A 324 -15.64 11.86 40.21
CA ILE A 324 -14.52 11.22 39.52
C ILE A 324 -14.13 12.07 38.32
N ARG A 325 -12.84 12.32 38.16
CA ARG A 325 -12.25 13.18 37.13
C ARG A 325 -11.33 12.40 36.20
N SER A 326 -11.18 12.87 34.97
CA SER A 326 -10.25 12.25 34.03
C SER A 326 -8.79 12.46 34.46
N PRO A 327 -7.96 11.39 34.52
CA PRO A 327 -6.54 11.52 34.88
C PRO A 327 -5.66 12.05 33.73
N LEU A 328 -6.15 12.00 32.49
CA LEU A 328 -5.47 12.45 31.28
C LEU A 328 -6.46 13.08 30.29
N ALA A 329 -5.94 13.85 29.33
CA ALA A 329 -6.74 14.32 28.20
C ALA A 329 -6.76 13.23 27.12
N GLY A 330 -7.92 12.98 26.51
CA GLY A 330 -8.07 11.91 25.52
C GLY A 330 -9.52 11.63 25.14
N VAL A 331 -9.73 10.59 24.36
CA VAL A 331 -11.04 10.09 23.95
C VAL A 331 -11.55 9.09 24.99
N VAL A 332 -12.84 9.14 25.31
CA VAL A 332 -13.51 8.11 26.09
C VAL A 332 -13.72 6.87 25.22
N ASP A 333 -12.98 5.80 25.46
CA ASP A 333 -13.12 4.55 24.72
C ASP A 333 -14.38 3.77 25.15
N ARG A 334 -14.67 3.79 26.46
CA ARG A 334 -15.73 2.98 27.04
C ARG A 334 -16.33 3.68 28.25
N VAL A 335 -17.66 3.62 28.35
CA VAL A 335 -18.44 3.90 29.55
C VAL A 335 -18.95 2.57 30.10
N GLY A 336 -18.68 2.28 31.36
CA GLY A 336 -18.86 0.97 32.00
C GLY A 336 -19.98 0.93 33.04
N PHE A 337 -20.97 1.81 32.92
CA PHE A 337 -22.15 1.88 33.77
C PHE A 337 -23.35 2.42 32.98
N GLU A 338 -24.55 2.18 33.49
CA GLU A 338 -25.78 2.84 33.06
C GLU A 338 -26.23 3.92 34.06
N LEU A 339 -26.96 4.94 33.60
CA LEU A 339 -27.55 5.93 34.50
C LEU A 339 -28.58 5.25 35.42
N GLY A 340 -28.44 5.45 36.73
CA GLY A 340 -29.23 4.78 37.76
C GLY A 340 -28.59 3.51 38.33
N GLU A 341 -27.52 3.01 37.73
CA GLU A 341 -26.81 1.81 38.19
C GLU A 341 -26.13 2.04 39.56
N GLU A 342 -26.11 0.99 40.39
CA GLU A 342 -25.25 0.92 41.57
C GLU A 342 -23.86 0.39 41.18
N VAL A 343 -22.82 1.17 41.45
CA VAL A 343 -21.44 0.82 41.18
C VAL A 343 -20.71 0.41 42.45
N THR A 344 -19.70 -0.44 42.31
CA THR A 344 -18.88 -0.96 43.43
C THR A 344 -17.41 -0.53 43.33
N PRO A 345 -16.67 -0.40 44.44
CA PRO A 345 -15.25 -0.01 44.41
C PRO A 345 -14.42 -0.91 43.51
N GLY A 346 -13.62 -0.31 42.62
CA GLY A 346 -12.82 -1.03 41.64
C GLY A 346 -13.54 -1.34 40.32
N GLN A 347 -14.86 -1.18 40.24
CA GLN A 347 -15.59 -1.32 38.97
C GLN A 347 -15.11 -0.28 37.96
N PRO A 348 -14.65 -0.68 36.75
CA PRO A 348 -14.14 0.25 35.75
C PRO A 348 -15.26 1.03 35.08
N LEU A 349 -15.38 2.32 35.41
CA LEU A 349 -16.44 3.22 34.93
C LEU A 349 -16.11 3.86 33.59
N PHE A 350 -14.87 4.28 33.40
CA PHE A 350 -14.41 4.83 32.12
C PHE A 350 -13.09 4.21 31.70
N THR A 351 -12.87 4.16 30.40
CA THR A 351 -11.54 4.01 29.80
C THR A 351 -11.29 5.27 28.97
N VAL A 352 -10.19 5.97 29.22
CA VAL A 352 -9.79 7.19 28.50
C VAL A 352 -8.44 6.96 27.85
N THR A 353 -8.33 7.29 26.57
CA THR A 353 -7.12 7.07 25.78
C THR A 353 -6.74 8.29 24.96
N ASP A 354 -5.48 8.70 25.03
CA ASP A 354 -4.90 9.70 24.16
C ASP A 354 -4.34 9.01 22.88
N PRO A 355 -4.98 9.19 21.71
CA PRO A 355 -4.58 8.49 20.49
C PRO A 355 -3.36 9.11 19.79
N HIS A 356 -2.82 10.24 20.27
CA HIS A 356 -1.73 10.95 19.58
C HIS A 356 -0.36 10.27 19.75
N ARG A 357 -0.25 9.27 20.63
CA ARG A 357 0.95 8.46 20.85
C ARG A 357 0.55 7.01 20.97
N VAL A 358 1.16 6.16 20.16
CA VAL A 358 0.83 4.73 20.09
C VAL A 358 2.10 3.89 20.17
N ARG A 359 1.91 2.60 20.43
CA ARG A 359 2.96 1.60 20.35
C ARG A 359 2.65 0.61 19.24
N LEU A 360 3.65 0.21 18.48
CA LEU A 360 3.55 -0.94 17.58
C LEU A 360 4.23 -2.12 18.28
N GLU A 361 3.43 -3.11 18.69
CA GLU A 361 3.96 -4.36 19.25
C GLU A 361 4.06 -5.41 18.14
N VAL A 362 5.29 -5.74 17.77
CA VAL A 362 5.61 -6.68 16.68
C VAL A 362 5.93 -8.05 17.27
N MET A 363 5.27 -9.07 16.77
CA MET A 363 5.42 -10.46 17.19
C MET A 363 6.50 -11.15 16.34
N LEU A 364 7.77 -11.02 16.75
CA LEU A 364 8.90 -11.63 16.04
C LEU A 364 8.95 -13.15 16.28
N PRO A 365 8.96 -14.01 15.25
CA PRO A 365 9.14 -15.46 15.43
C PRO A 365 10.45 -15.80 16.14
N ILE A 366 10.40 -16.75 17.08
CA ILE A 366 11.59 -17.15 17.88
C ILE A 366 12.76 -17.64 17.03
N THR A 367 12.51 -18.18 15.83
CA THR A 367 13.55 -18.63 14.88
C THR A 367 14.46 -17.49 14.43
N LEU A 368 13.99 -16.25 14.54
CA LEU A 368 14.71 -15.04 14.11
C LEU A 368 15.24 -14.23 15.29
N TYR A 369 15.18 -14.78 16.51
CA TYR A 369 15.64 -14.12 17.73
C TYR A 369 17.12 -13.70 17.68
N GLY A 370 17.97 -14.46 16.99
CA GLY A 370 19.39 -14.11 16.81
C GLY A 370 19.63 -12.80 16.05
N ARG A 371 18.61 -12.21 15.43
CA ARG A 371 18.67 -10.90 14.75
C ARG A 371 18.07 -9.76 15.56
N VAL A 372 17.55 -10.02 16.76
CA VAL A 372 16.89 -9.01 17.60
C VAL A 372 17.78 -7.81 17.89
N ASP A 373 19.04 -8.04 18.23
CA ASP A 373 19.98 -6.96 18.59
C ASP A 373 20.33 -6.05 17.41
N SER A 374 20.05 -6.52 16.18
CA SER A 374 20.26 -5.75 14.96
C SER A 374 19.04 -4.93 14.53
N ILE A 375 17.93 -5.00 15.28
CA ILE A 375 16.70 -4.28 14.96
C ILE A 375 16.88 -2.79 15.26
N THR A 376 16.83 -1.97 14.22
CA THR A 376 17.00 -0.52 14.35
C THR A 376 15.72 0.27 14.12
N ASP A 377 14.88 -0.20 13.20
CA ASP A 377 13.68 0.52 12.71
C ASP A 377 12.70 -0.47 12.07
N ALA A 378 11.51 -0.02 11.72
CA ALA A 378 10.48 -0.85 11.09
C ALA A 378 9.65 -0.08 10.07
N VAL A 379 9.30 -0.78 8.99
CA VAL A 379 8.25 -0.35 8.04
C VAL A 379 7.05 -1.23 8.24
N PHE A 380 5.86 -0.66 8.27
CA PHE A 380 4.64 -1.41 8.44
C PHE A 380 3.49 -0.89 7.60
N SER A 381 2.56 -1.77 7.27
CA SER A 381 1.31 -1.42 6.59
C SER A 381 0.11 -1.85 7.41
N ILE A 382 -0.93 -1.01 7.43
CA ILE A 382 -2.20 -1.33 8.09
C ILE A 382 -3.07 -2.10 7.09
N GLU A 383 -3.46 -3.32 7.48
CA GLU A 383 -4.19 -4.27 6.61
C GLU A 383 -5.47 -3.67 6.01
N SER A 384 -6.15 -2.78 6.77
CA SER A 384 -7.42 -2.18 6.33
C SER A 384 -7.29 -1.06 5.31
N SER A 385 -6.14 -0.40 5.19
CA SER A 385 -5.97 0.78 4.31
C SER A 385 -4.87 0.63 3.27
N GLY A 386 -3.94 -0.32 3.43
CA GLY A 386 -2.78 -0.46 2.56
C GLY A 386 -1.74 0.65 2.71
N ASP A 387 -1.97 1.61 3.62
CA ASP A 387 -1.04 2.69 3.92
C ASP A 387 0.25 2.13 4.49
N LYS A 388 1.39 2.61 3.99
CA LYS A 388 2.72 2.26 4.49
C LYS A 388 3.23 3.38 5.41
N PHE A 389 3.80 2.97 6.54
CA PHE A 389 4.38 3.85 7.56
C PHE A 389 5.78 3.39 7.89
N VAL A 390 6.67 4.33 8.19
CA VAL A 390 8.00 4.07 8.73
C VAL A 390 8.04 4.59 10.16
N VAL A 391 8.51 3.77 11.10
CA VAL A 391 8.52 4.15 12.53
C VAL A 391 9.36 5.41 12.75
N SER A 392 10.54 5.50 12.15
CA SER A 392 11.40 6.70 12.26
C SER A 392 10.77 7.98 11.68
N GLU A 393 9.96 7.90 10.63
CA GLU A 393 9.24 9.04 10.05
C GLU A 393 8.12 9.56 10.97
N LEU A 394 7.59 8.70 11.83
CA LEU A 394 6.62 9.04 12.87
C LEU A 394 7.29 9.44 14.21
N ASN A 395 8.54 9.91 14.15
CA ASN A 395 9.37 10.23 15.32
C ASN A 395 9.43 9.05 16.33
N GLY A 396 9.33 7.84 15.80
CA GLY A 396 9.24 6.63 16.58
C GLY A 396 10.61 6.06 16.94
N LYS A 397 10.63 5.25 17.99
CA LYS A 397 11.83 4.59 18.50
C LYS A 397 11.53 3.21 19.03
N LEU A 398 12.53 2.33 18.97
CA LEU A 398 12.49 1.06 19.66
C LEU A 398 12.41 1.30 21.18
N LEU A 399 11.31 0.91 21.80
CA LEU A 399 11.07 1.08 23.23
C LEU A 399 11.64 -0.10 24.02
N SER A 400 11.40 -1.32 23.54
CA SER A 400 11.85 -2.53 24.23
C SER A 400 11.81 -3.75 23.32
N VAL A 401 12.69 -4.71 23.59
CA VAL A 401 12.55 -6.07 23.09
C VAL A 401 12.30 -7.03 24.25
N GLY A 402 11.29 -7.88 24.11
CA GLY A 402 10.88 -8.84 25.10
C GLY A 402 11.99 -9.82 25.47
N GLN A 403 12.13 -10.06 26.78
CA GLN A 403 13.05 -11.05 27.34
C GLN A 403 12.36 -12.41 27.61
N TRP A 404 11.12 -12.56 27.14
CA TRP A 404 10.34 -13.79 27.24
C TRP A 404 9.79 -14.20 25.88
N VAL A 405 9.40 -15.46 25.77
CA VAL A 405 8.72 -15.99 24.60
C VAL A 405 7.26 -16.25 24.95
N ASN A 406 6.35 -15.73 24.13
CA ASN A 406 4.94 -16.11 24.24
C ASN A 406 4.82 -17.60 23.91
N ARG A 407 4.35 -18.41 24.87
CA ARG A 407 4.31 -19.87 24.74
C ARG A 407 3.35 -20.35 23.66
N GLN A 408 2.27 -19.62 23.40
CA GLN A 408 1.25 -19.99 22.42
C GLN A 408 1.68 -19.60 21.01
N SER A 409 2.05 -18.33 20.81
CA SER A 409 2.44 -17.82 19.48
C SER A 409 3.88 -18.11 19.10
N ARG A 410 4.73 -18.56 20.04
CA ARG A 410 6.16 -18.83 19.84
C ARG A 410 6.93 -17.58 19.35
N THR A 411 6.49 -16.40 19.78
CA THR A 411 7.05 -15.10 19.37
C THR A 411 7.66 -14.32 20.54
N VAL A 412 8.55 -13.40 20.21
CA VAL A 412 9.14 -12.41 21.12
C VAL A 412 8.59 -11.02 20.73
N PRO A 413 8.03 -10.24 21.67
CA PRO A 413 7.50 -8.93 21.35
C PRO A 413 8.62 -7.92 21.15
N VAL A 414 8.58 -7.18 20.04
CA VAL A 414 9.44 -6.02 19.75
C VAL A 414 8.53 -4.80 19.72
N VAL A 415 8.74 -3.85 20.62
CA VAL A 415 7.81 -2.74 20.84
C VAL A 415 8.46 -1.44 20.41
N PHE A 416 7.82 -0.73 19.48
CA PHE A 416 8.15 0.63 19.11
C PHE A 416 7.12 1.59 19.73
N GLU A 417 7.54 2.79 20.10
CA GLU A 417 6.64 3.91 20.44
C GLU A 417 6.79 5.00 19.38
N MET A 418 5.69 5.57 18.91
CA MET A 418 5.66 6.58 17.84
C MET A 418 4.54 7.60 18.02
N ASP A 419 4.70 8.75 17.36
CA ASP A 419 3.68 9.79 17.30
C ASP A 419 2.59 9.41 16.27
N ASN A 420 1.37 9.88 16.50
CA ASN A 420 0.19 9.63 15.66
C ASN A 420 -0.66 10.92 15.55
N PRO A 421 -0.10 12.02 15.02
CA PRO A 421 -0.74 13.34 15.05
C PRO A 421 -2.06 13.39 14.27
N GLU A 422 -2.14 12.67 13.14
CA GLU A 422 -3.35 12.58 12.31
C GLU A 422 -4.35 11.54 12.82
N ARG A 423 -4.00 10.80 13.89
CA ARG A 423 -4.83 9.73 14.48
C ARG A 423 -5.25 8.66 13.47
N ARG A 424 -4.37 8.39 12.50
CA ARG A 424 -4.56 7.38 11.44
C ARG A 424 -4.36 5.96 11.97
N LEU A 425 -3.45 5.79 12.92
CA LEU A 425 -3.21 4.51 13.59
C LEU A 425 -4.25 4.34 14.69
N LYS A 426 -5.28 3.52 14.46
CA LYS A 426 -6.26 3.19 15.51
C LYS A 426 -5.72 2.05 16.36
N ILE A 427 -6.03 2.10 17.65
CA ILE A 427 -5.66 1.06 18.61
C ILE A 427 -6.38 -0.24 18.25
N ASN A 428 -5.69 -1.36 18.46
CA ASN A 428 -6.04 -2.73 18.10
C ASN A 428 -6.08 -3.00 16.58
N MET A 429 -5.54 -2.10 15.74
CA MET A 429 -5.31 -2.42 14.34
C MET A 429 -4.14 -3.39 14.19
N PHE A 430 -4.31 -4.39 13.33
CA PHE A 430 -3.21 -5.24 12.89
C PHE A 430 -2.36 -4.54 11.84
N ALA A 431 -1.07 -4.83 11.89
CA ALA A 431 -0.08 -4.34 10.94
C ALA A 431 0.78 -5.49 10.42
N GLU A 432 1.08 -5.46 9.13
CA GLU A 432 2.17 -6.25 8.55
C GLU A 432 3.46 -5.45 8.70
N VAL A 433 4.50 -6.05 9.28
CA VAL A 433 5.70 -5.32 9.68
C VAL A 433 6.95 -5.96 9.07
N SER A 434 7.80 -5.12 8.49
CA SER A 434 9.16 -5.44 8.07
C SER A 434 10.14 -4.80 9.05
N LEU A 435 10.74 -5.61 9.92
CA LEU A 435 11.74 -5.18 10.91
C LEU A 435 13.11 -5.12 10.25
N TYR A 436 13.74 -3.94 10.19
CA TYR A 436 15.08 -3.83 9.62
C TYR A 436 16.13 -4.41 10.55
N THR A 437 17.03 -5.22 10.00
CA THR A 437 18.08 -5.97 10.73
C THR A 437 19.47 -5.37 10.56
N GLY A 438 19.54 -4.08 10.21
CA GLY A 438 20.78 -3.30 10.13
C GLY A 438 21.76 -3.69 9.02
N GLN A 439 21.53 -4.77 8.27
CA GLN A 439 22.33 -5.12 7.10
C GLN A 439 21.77 -4.41 5.87
N THR A 440 22.62 -3.67 5.18
CA THR A 440 22.29 -3.03 3.91
C THR A 440 22.99 -3.78 2.78
N VAL A 441 22.28 -4.09 1.71
CA VAL A 441 22.77 -4.81 0.53
C VAL A 441 22.57 -3.92 -0.69
N GLU A 442 23.64 -3.63 -1.43
CA GLU A 442 23.51 -3.06 -2.77
C GLU A 442 23.26 -4.19 -3.76
N ALA A 443 22.12 -4.16 -4.44
CA ALA A 443 21.73 -5.22 -5.35
C ALA A 443 20.90 -4.73 -6.53
N LEU A 444 20.92 -5.53 -7.60
CA LEU A 444 19.96 -5.39 -8.69
C LEU A 444 18.55 -5.61 -8.14
N SER A 445 17.67 -4.67 -8.41
CA SER A 445 16.34 -4.63 -7.83
C SER A 445 15.31 -4.14 -8.82
N ILE A 446 14.08 -4.62 -8.64
CA ILE A 446 12.92 -4.22 -9.41
C ILE A 446 11.80 -3.79 -8.45
N PRO A 447 10.86 -2.94 -8.90
CA PRO A 447 9.66 -2.64 -8.12
C PRO A 447 8.88 -3.91 -7.78
N ASP A 448 8.30 -3.97 -6.58
CA ASP A 448 7.46 -5.09 -6.16
C ASP A 448 6.26 -5.30 -7.10
N SER A 449 5.79 -4.23 -7.77
CA SER A 449 4.70 -4.28 -8.75
C SER A 449 5.05 -5.05 -10.03
N ALA A 450 6.34 -5.28 -10.31
CA ALA A 450 6.78 -6.09 -11.45
C ALA A 450 6.72 -7.59 -11.17
N ILE A 451 6.65 -7.99 -9.89
CA ILE A 451 6.73 -9.39 -9.48
C ILE A 451 5.31 -9.96 -9.35
N LEU A 452 5.05 -11.04 -10.07
CA LEU A 452 3.82 -11.80 -9.93
C LEU A 452 4.10 -13.13 -9.23
N ASP A 453 3.13 -13.60 -8.46
CA ASP A 453 3.12 -14.98 -7.99
C ASP A 453 2.45 -15.87 -9.04
N ASP A 454 3.13 -16.94 -9.42
CA ASP A 454 2.61 -17.97 -10.30
C ASP A 454 2.79 -19.34 -9.65
N ASN A 455 1.74 -19.81 -8.97
CA ASN A 455 1.73 -21.06 -8.21
C ASN A 455 2.83 -21.13 -7.13
N GLY A 456 3.10 -20.01 -6.45
CA GLY A 456 4.14 -19.91 -5.41
C GLY A 456 5.55 -19.66 -5.95
N GLN A 457 5.72 -19.55 -7.28
CA GLN A 457 6.98 -19.14 -7.90
C GLN A 457 6.91 -17.65 -8.27
N PRO A 458 7.86 -16.81 -7.84
CA PRO A 458 7.93 -15.43 -8.29
C PRO A 458 8.40 -15.34 -9.74
N ILE A 459 7.67 -14.59 -10.55
CA ILE A 459 7.93 -14.39 -11.98
C ILE A 459 7.86 -12.91 -12.36
N VAL A 460 8.47 -12.58 -13.50
CA VAL A 460 8.38 -11.28 -14.16
C VAL A 460 8.15 -11.45 -15.65
N TYR A 461 7.65 -10.42 -16.31
CA TYR A 461 7.64 -10.34 -17.78
C TYR A 461 8.71 -9.37 -18.25
N VAL A 462 9.62 -9.85 -19.09
CA VAL A 462 10.65 -9.05 -19.76
C VAL A 462 10.15 -8.69 -21.15
N GLN A 463 10.24 -7.42 -21.51
CA GLN A 463 9.91 -6.94 -22.84
C GLN A 463 11.09 -7.23 -23.78
N ALA A 464 10.95 -8.26 -24.62
CA ALA A 464 11.96 -8.65 -25.61
C ALA A 464 11.84 -7.82 -26.91
N GLY A 465 10.64 -7.33 -27.21
CA GLY A 465 10.36 -6.42 -28.32
C GLY A 465 9.12 -5.57 -28.02
N GLY A 466 8.79 -4.61 -28.89
CA GLY A 466 7.75 -3.62 -28.64
C GLY A 466 6.42 -4.24 -28.22
N GLU A 467 6.09 -5.39 -28.80
CA GLU A 467 4.89 -6.17 -28.50
C GLU A 467 5.20 -7.59 -28.04
N SER A 468 6.47 -7.94 -27.82
CA SER A 468 6.93 -9.27 -27.44
C SER A 468 7.42 -9.30 -26.00
N PHE A 469 6.84 -10.20 -25.21
CA PHE A 469 7.14 -10.36 -23.79
C PHE A 469 7.51 -11.80 -23.47
N VAL A 470 8.53 -12.00 -22.64
CA VAL A 470 8.99 -13.32 -22.24
C VAL A 470 8.78 -13.48 -20.73
N ARG A 471 8.11 -14.56 -20.35
CA ARG A 471 7.99 -14.96 -18.94
C ARG A 471 9.36 -15.41 -18.42
N ARG A 472 9.81 -14.82 -17.31
CA ARG A 472 11.04 -15.21 -16.61
C ARG A 472 10.73 -15.54 -15.16
N GLU A 473 11.18 -16.70 -14.73
CA GLU A 473 11.23 -17.04 -13.31
C GLU A 473 12.43 -16.33 -12.70
N ILE A 474 12.25 -15.80 -11.48
CA ILE A 474 13.31 -15.09 -10.78
C ILE A 474 13.55 -15.69 -9.41
N GLU A 475 14.78 -15.57 -8.92
CA GLU A 475 15.08 -15.78 -7.51
C GLU A 475 15.11 -14.42 -6.81
N THR A 476 14.34 -14.26 -5.75
CA THR A 476 14.22 -13.00 -5.01
C THR A 476 15.00 -13.02 -3.70
N GLY A 477 15.52 -11.86 -3.31
CA GLY A 477 16.28 -11.67 -2.09
C GLY A 477 15.58 -10.74 -1.10
N VAL A 478 16.34 -9.78 -0.57
CA VAL A 478 15.81 -8.75 0.34
C VAL A 478 14.79 -7.87 -0.38
N SER A 479 13.64 -7.64 0.26
CA SER A 479 12.70 -6.60 -0.13
C SER A 479 12.76 -5.42 0.83
N ASP A 480 12.86 -4.21 0.28
CA ASP A 480 12.88 -2.96 1.04
C ASP A 480 12.17 -1.83 0.27
N ARG A 481 11.32 -1.07 0.97
CA ARG A 481 10.63 0.13 0.45
C ARG A 481 10.01 -0.01 -0.96
N GLY A 482 9.35 -1.12 -1.24
CA GLY A 482 8.66 -1.34 -2.52
C GLY A 482 9.55 -1.83 -3.66
N PHE A 483 10.80 -2.18 -3.36
CA PHE A 483 11.73 -2.81 -4.28
C PHE A 483 12.19 -4.15 -3.71
N THR A 484 12.38 -5.12 -4.61
CA THR A 484 12.85 -6.45 -4.27
C THR A 484 14.13 -6.75 -5.03
N GLN A 485 15.13 -7.25 -4.30
CA GLN A 485 16.37 -7.76 -4.86
C GLN A 485 16.09 -8.94 -5.77
N VAL A 486 16.74 -8.96 -6.93
CA VAL A 486 16.77 -10.10 -7.83
C VAL A 486 18.15 -10.75 -7.76
N LEU A 487 18.17 -12.03 -7.39
CA LEU A 487 19.37 -12.85 -7.25
C LEU A 487 19.72 -13.56 -8.57
N ASP A 488 18.70 -14.02 -9.30
CA ASP A 488 18.83 -14.68 -10.60
C ASP A 488 17.57 -14.50 -11.45
N GLY A 489 17.69 -14.72 -12.77
CA GLY A 489 16.58 -14.77 -13.74
C GLY A 489 16.44 -13.58 -14.69
N ILE A 490 16.99 -12.41 -14.32
CA ILE A 490 17.07 -11.22 -15.19
C ILE A 490 18.40 -10.46 -14.98
N GLY A 491 18.87 -9.80 -16.03
CA GLY A 491 20.05 -8.94 -16.04
C GLY A 491 19.73 -7.44 -15.98
N PRO A 492 20.75 -6.57 -15.90
CA PRO A 492 20.57 -5.11 -15.78
C PRO A 492 19.95 -4.45 -17.03
N ASN A 493 19.96 -5.13 -18.18
CA ASN A 493 19.43 -4.62 -19.44
C ASN A 493 18.05 -5.22 -19.79
N ASP A 494 17.51 -6.11 -18.95
CA ASP A 494 16.22 -6.73 -19.19
C ASP A 494 15.11 -5.79 -18.74
N ARG A 495 14.45 -5.14 -19.69
CA ARG A 495 13.36 -4.20 -19.39
C ARG A 495 12.13 -4.98 -18.93
N VAL A 496 11.76 -4.81 -17.65
CA VAL A 496 10.66 -5.55 -17.01
C VAL A 496 9.37 -4.73 -17.00
N VAL A 497 8.23 -5.41 -17.07
CA VAL A 497 6.91 -4.80 -16.94
C VAL A 497 6.65 -4.45 -15.47
N THR A 498 6.56 -3.16 -15.14
CA THR A 498 6.35 -2.64 -13.78
C THR A 498 4.91 -2.25 -13.48
N ALA A 499 4.10 -2.03 -14.51
CA ALA A 499 2.65 -1.87 -14.44
C ALA A 499 2.01 -2.59 -15.65
N GLY A 500 0.88 -3.27 -15.43
CA GLY A 500 0.21 -4.06 -16.47
C GLY A 500 0.68 -5.52 -16.59
N ALA A 501 1.57 -6.01 -15.71
CA ALA A 501 2.13 -7.36 -15.78
C ALA A 501 1.06 -8.46 -15.71
N TYR A 502 -0.02 -8.26 -14.94
CA TYR A 502 -1.13 -9.21 -14.86
C TYR A 502 -1.89 -9.32 -16.18
N GLN A 503 -2.05 -8.22 -16.92
CA GLN A 503 -2.69 -8.20 -18.24
C GLN A 503 -1.85 -8.96 -19.27
N VAL A 504 -0.52 -8.81 -19.22
CA VAL A 504 0.41 -9.63 -20.03
C VAL A 504 0.26 -11.12 -19.68
N LYS A 505 0.14 -11.46 -18.39
CA LYS A 505 -0.15 -12.85 -17.97
C LYS A 505 -1.46 -13.37 -18.53
N LEU A 506 -2.52 -12.57 -18.55
CA LEU A 506 -3.80 -12.99 -19.15
C LEU A 506 -3.67 -13.19 -20.66
N ALA A 507 -2.94 -12.31 -21.35
CA ALA A 507 -2.67 -12.46 -22.78
C ALA A 507 -1.91 -13.76 -23.07
N SER A 508 -0.95 -14.16 -22.23
CA SER A 508 -0.20 -15.41 -22.39
C SER A 508 -1.09 -16.65 -22.31
N LEU A 509 -2.17 -16.61 -21.52
CA LEU A 509 -3.13 -17.71 -21.42
C LEU A 509 -4.06 -17.80 -22.63
N THR A 510 -4.30 -16.69 -23.33
CA THR A 510 -5.13 -16.65 -24.53
C THR A 510 -4.35 -16.97 -25.81
N SER A 511 -3.04 -16.72 -25.85
CA SER A 511 -2.18 -16.90 -27.02
C SER A 511 -1.77 -18.36 -27.30
N ILE A 512 -2.40 -19.36 -26.67
CA ILE A 512 -2.21 -20.79 -26.98
C ILE A 512 -3.02 -21.18 -28.24
N VAL A 513 -2.97 -20.35 -29.29
CA VAL A 513 -3.48 -20.69 -30.63
C VAL A 513 -2.27 -20.72 -31.57
N PRO A 514 -2.09 -21.79 -32.39
CA PRO A 514 -0.79 -22.07 -33.01
C PRO A 514 -0.35 -20.95 -33.96
N SER A 515 0.96 -20.72 -33.96
CA SER A 515 1.73 -19.87 -34.86
C SER A 515 1.15 -19.89 -36.28
N GLY A 516 0.53 -18.77 -36.65
CA GLY A 516 -0.03 -18.52 -37.96
C GLY A 516 -0.13 -17.02 -38.10
N HIS A 517 1.00 -16.38 -38.43
CA HIS A 517 0.99 -14.98 -38.83
C HIS A 517 0.08 -14.81 -40.04
N GLY A 518 -1.03 -14.13 -39.82
CA GLY A 518 -2.03 -13.80 -40.82
C GLY A 518 -2.67 -12.47 -40.47
N HIS A 519 -1.91 -11.39 -40.58
CA HIS A 519 -2.49 -10.05 -40.65
C HIS A 519 -3.06 -9.84 -42.05
N ALA A 520 -4.38 -9.82 -42.16
CA ALA A 520 -5.08 -9.29 -43.33
C ALA A 520 -5.27 -7.79 -43.12
N HIS A 521 -4.66 -6.98 -44.00
CA HIS A 521 -4.91 -5.55 -44.14
C HIS A 521 -6.21 -5.27 -44.90
#